data_AF-A0A926K6N8-F1
#
_entry.id   AF-A0A926K6N8-F1
#
_cell.length_a   1.000
_cell.length_b   1.000
_cell.length_c   1.000
_cell.angle_alpha   90.00
_cell.angle_beta   90.00
_cell.angle_gamma   90.00
#
_symmetry.space_group_name_H-M   'P 1'
#
loop_
_entity.id
_entity.type
_entity.pdbx_description
1 polymer ?
#
loop_
_entity_poly.entity_id
_entity_poly.type
_entity_poly.pdbx_seq_one_letter_code
_entity_poly.pdbx_strand_id
1 'polypeptide(L)'
;MQLGARWTVGAPPHRSVPAVLHEVIVEVEAEAGRPNASWTLTWLEGRPRLSLEGELRLTLDGSGDPVHVAPGSASPLAHALPTIDEDDDDWLG
;
A
#
# COMPACT_ATOMS: atom_id res chain seq x y z
N MET A 1 -3.48 7.89 -21.64
CA MET A 1 -2.47 6.99 -21.04
C MET A 1 -1.56 7.84 -20.17
N GLN A 2 -1.45 7.55 -18.88
CA GLN A 2 -0.55 8.29 -17.98
C GLN A 2 0.67 7.44 -17.69
N LEU A 3 1.85 7.94 -18.06
CA LEU A 3 3.10 7.23 -17.88
C LEU A 3 3.45 7.18 -16.40
N GLY A 4 3.84 6.00 -15.92
CA GLY A 4 4.42 5.84 -14.59
C GLY A 4 5.77 6.54 -14.47
N ALA A 5 6.32 6.57 -13.26
CA ALA A 5 7.64 7.13 -13.00
C ALA A 5 8.37 6.29 -11.95
N ARG A 6 9.70 6.34 -11.95
CA ARG A 6 10.53 5.71 -10.92
C ARG A 6 11.61 6.70 -10.46
N TRP A 7 11.84 6.79 -9.16
CA TRP A 7 12.90 7.60 -8.55
C TRP A 7 13.41 6.94 -7.27
N THR A 8 14.56 7.39 -6.77
CA THR A 8 15.18 6.85 -5.55
C THR A 8 14.65 7.57 -4.31
N VAL A 9 14.62 6.88 -3.17
CA VAL A 9 14.37 7.49 -1.86
C VAL A 9 15.32 8.67 -1.62
N GLY A 10 14.80 9.75 -1.03
CA GLY A 10 15.54 10.99 -0.79
C GLY A 10 15.76 11.87 -2.02
N ALA A 11 15.38 11.42 -3.22
CA ALA A 11 15.30 12.25 -4.41
C ALA A 11 13.94 12.99 -4.47
N PRO A 12 13.86 14.17 -5.11
CA PRO A 12 12.59 14.87 -5.25
C PRO A 12 11.55 14.02 -5.99
N PRO A 13 10.29 13.96 -5.51
CA PRO A 13 9.22 13.22 -6.18
C PRO A 13 9.07 13.65 -7.64
N HIS A 14 8.78 12.69 -8.53
CA HIS A 14 8.57 13.00 -9.95
C HIS A 14 7.40 13.99 -10.12
N ARG A 15 7.47 14.90 -11.09
CA ARG A 15 6.44 15.93 -11.37
C ARG A 15 5.00 15.41 -11.55
N SER A 16 4.84 14.13 -11.86
CA SER A 16 3.53 13.47 -11.99
C SER A 16 2.91 13.10 -10.65
N VAL A 17 3.65 13.18 -9.55
CA VAL A 17 3.16 12.87 -8.19
C VAL A 17 2.38 14.08 -7.66
N PRO A 18 1.11 13.91 -7.25
CA PRO A 18 0.33 14.98 -6.63
C PRO A 18 1.00 15.56 -5.39
N ALA A 19 0.95 16.89 -5.23
CA ALA A 19 1.59 17.61 -4.12
C ALA A 19 1.14 17.11 -2.74
N VAL A 20 -0.13 16.71 -2.60
CA VAL A 20 -0.69 16.17 -1.35
C VAL A 20 0.03 14.90 -0.85
N LEU A 21 0.73 14.18 -1.73
CA LEU A 21 1.50 12.99 -1.37
C LEU A 21 2.94 13.30 -0.98
N HIS A 22 3.45 14.52 -1.18
CA HIS A 22 4.87 14.83 -0.99
C HIS A 22 5.27 14.73 0.48
N GLU A 23 4.47 15.28 1.38
CA GLU A 23 4.72 15.20 2.82
C GLU A 23 4.71 13.75 3.32
N VAL A 24 3.72 12.96 2.88
CA VAL A 24 3.59 11.55 3.27
C VAL A 24 4.72 10.69 2.69
N ILE A 25 5.24 11.01 1.50
CA ILE A 25 6.43 10.32 0.96
C ILE A 25 7.62 10.53 1.89
N VAL A 26 7.87 11.76 2.36
CA VAL A 26 8.98 12.06 3.26
C VAL A 26 8.83 11.33 4.59
N GLU A 27 7.62 11.31 5.16
CA GLU A 27 7.30 10.57 6.38
C GLU A 27 7.58 9.08 6.21
N VAL A 28 7.05 8.47 5.16
CA VAL A 28 7.25 7.06 4.85
C VAL A 28 8.73 6.72 4.62
N GLU A 29 9.48 7.59 3.95
CA GLU A 29 10.93 7.40 3.75
C GLU A 29 11.68 7.37 5.08
N ALA A 30 11.31 8.27 6.01
CA ALA A 30 11.90 8.33 7.34
C ALA A 30 11.55 7.09 8.19
N GLU A 31 10.30 6.63 8.13
CA GLU A 31 9.85 5.43 8.85
C GLU A 31 10.44 4.14 8.26
N ALA A 32 10.51 4.03 6.94
CA ALA A 32 11.00 2.83 6.28
C ALA A 32 12.49 2.58 6.53
N GLY A 33 13.29 3.65 6.69
CA GLY A 33 14.73 3.53 6.95
C GLY A 33 15.52 2.87 5.81
N ARG A 34 15.04 3.00 4.56
CA ARG A 34 15.59 2.31 3.36
C ARG A 34 16.18 3.32 2.36
N PRO A 35 17.38 3.87 2.58
CA PRO A 35 17.95 4.93 1.74
C PRO A 35 18.26 4.49 0.30
N ASN A 36 18.40 3.19 0.03
CA ASN A 36 18.70 2.65 -1.30
C ASN A 36 17.46 2.13 -2.05
N ALA A 37 16.26 2.29 -1.48
CA ALA A 37 15.02 1.83 -2.10
C ALA A 37 14.59 2.76 -3.24
N SER A 38 13.76 2.21 -4.15
CA SER A 38 13.16 2.95 -5.25
C SER A 38 11.65 3.08 -5.09
N TRP A 39 11.16 4.29 -5.33
CA TRP A 39 9.75 4.57 -5.56
C TRP A 39 9.35 4.25 -6.98
N THR A 40 8.18 3.64 -7.14
CA THR A 40 7.52 3.41 -8.43
C THR A 40 6.11 3.99 -8.39
N LEU A 41 5.82 4.95 -9.27
CA LEU A 41 4.50 5.51 -9.50
C LEU A 41 3.82 4.74 -10.64
N THR A 42 2.62 4.25 -10.34
CA THR A 42 1.69 3.67 -11.31
C THR A 42 0.35 4.39 -11.27
N TRP A 43 -0.44 4.28 -12.34
CA TRP A 43 -1.78 4.84 -12.41
C TRP A 43 -2.78 3.71 -12.58
N LEU A 44 -3.65 3.53 -11.60
CA LEU A 44 -4.69 2.51 -11.62
C LEU A 44 -6.04 3.19 -11.54
N GLU A 45 -6.89 3.00 -12.55
CA GLU A 45 -8.23 3.62 -12.61
C GLU A 45 -8.21 5.15 -12.43
N GLY A 46 -7.15 5.80 -12.92
CA GLY A 46 -6.95 7.25 -12.78
C GLY A 46 -6.38 7.69 -11.44
N ARG A 47 -6.07 6.76 -10.52
CA ARG A 47 -5.52 7.05 -9.19
C ARG A 47 -4.00 6.82 -9.16
N PRO A 48 -3.23 7.72 -8.51
CA PRO A 48 -1.81 7.53 -8.31
C PRO A 48 -1.57 6.43 -7.27
N ARG A 49 -0.75 5.44 -7.61
CA ARG A 49 -0.37 4.35 -6.73
C ARG A 49 1.15 4.27 -6.71
N LEU A 50 1.73 4.81 -5.65
CA LEU A 50 3.15 4.77 -5.38
C LEU A 50 3.47 3.48 -4.62
N SER A 51 4.63 2.91 -4.93
CA SER A 51 5.14 1.76 -4.21
C SER A 51 6.62 1.88 -3.95
N LEU A 52 7.05 1.55 -2.74
CA LEU A 52 8.45 1.50 -2.35
C LEU A 52 8.91 0.04 -2.39
N GLU A 53 9.79 -0.28 -3.34
CA GLU A 53 10.30 -1.66 -3.58
C GLU A 53 9.20 -2.74 -3.72
N GLY A 54 7.95 -2.35 -4.05
CA GLY A 54 6.83 -3.28 -4.17
C GLY A 54 6.16 -3.68 -2.85
N GLU A 55 6.74 -3.32 -1.70
CA GLU A 55 6.27 -3.77 -0.38
C GLU A 55 5.32 -2.76 0.27
N LEU A 56 5.71 -1.48 0.29
CA LEU A 56 4.86 -0.41 0.81
C LEU A 56 4.09 0.23 -0.33
N ARG A 57 2.84 0.62 -0.06
CA ARG A 57 1.98 1.28 -1.03
C ARG A 57 1.40 2.57 -0.48
N LEU A 58 1.45 3.64 -1.26
CA LEU A 58 0.82 4.93 -0.98
C LEU A 58 -0.12 5.31 -2.13
N THR A 59 -1.34 5.70 -1.81
CA THR A 59 -2.38 6.07 -2.80
C THR A 59 -3.28 7.18 -2.24
N LEU A 60 -4.19 7.70 -3.07
CA LEU A 60 -5.28 8.57 -2.63
C LEU A 60 -6.58 7.78 -2.49
N ASP A 61 -7.35 8.09 -1.44
CA ASP A 61 -8.67 7.53 -1.20
C ASP A 61 -9.76 8.19 -2.07
N GLY A 62 -11.03 7.89 -1.80
CA GLY A 62 -12.17 8.47 -2.53
C GLY A 62 -12.31 9.99 -2.39
N SER A 63 -11.85 10.56 -1.28
CA SER A 63 -11.88 11.98 -0.95
C SER A 63 -10.67 12.74 -1.50
N GLY A 64 -9.60 12.02 -1.85
CA GLY A 64 -8.33 12.61 -2.26
C GLY A 64 -7.33 12.73 -1.12
N ASP A 65 -7.57 12.04 -0.01
CA ASP A 65 -6.69 12.01 1.15
C ASP A 65 -5.61 10.93 0.97
N PRO A 66 -4.36 11.17 1.41
CA PRO A 66 -3.30 10.19 1.38
C PRO A 66 -3.61 8.99 2.28
N VAL A 67 -3.48 7.79 1.73
CA VAL A 67 -3.53 6.55 2.49
C VAL A 67 -2.32 5.68 2.14
N HIS A 68 -1.53 5.31 3.14
CA HIS A 68 -0.49 4.30 2.99
C HIS A 68 -0.96 2.96 3.56
N VAL A 69 -0.52 1.87 2.95
CA VAL A 69 -0.76 0.51 3.41
C VAL A 69 0.61 -0.13 3.61
N ALA A 70 0.92 -0.46 4.87
CA ALA A 70 2.13 -1.17 5.21
C ALA A 70 2.07 -2.64 4.72
N PRO A 71 3.20 -3.23 4.28
CA PRO A 71 3.26 -4.67 3.99
C PRO A 71 2.88 -5.44 5.26
N GLY A 72 1.96 -6.40 5.13
CA GLY A 72 1.42 -7.17 6.26
C GLY A 72 0.06 -6.65 6.78
N SER A 73 -0.37 -5.45 6.39
CA SER A 73 -1.79 -5.05 6.51
C SER A 73 -2.60 -5.59 5.33
N ALA A 74 -2.37 -6.86 4.98
CA ALA A 74 -3.20 -7.58 4.04
C ALA A 74 -4.50 -7.97 4.77
N SER A 75 -5.41 -7.01 4.92
CA SER A 75 -6.77 -7.15 5.46
C SER A 75 -6.91 -7.79 6.86
N PRO A 76 -7.76 -7.26 7.76
CA PRO A 76 -8.29 -8.05 8.87
C PRO A 76 -9.15 -9.26 8.41
N LEU A 77 -9.31 -9.45 7.09
CA LEU A 77 -9.93 -10.61 6.43
C LEU A 77 -8.90 -11.67 5.98
N ALA A 78 -7.73 -11.74 6.60
CA ALA A 78 -6.91 -12.94 6.56
C ALA A 78 -7.59 -14.05 7.39
N HIS A 79 -8.61 -14.67 6.78
CA HIS A 79 -9.02 -16.06 7.03
C HIS A 79 -9.26 -16.43 8.51
N ALA A 80 -10.18 -15.74 9.18
CA ALA A 80 -11.01 -16.42 10.15
C ALA A 80 -11.87 -17.43 9.36
N LEU A 81 -11.29 -18.60 9.05
CA LEU A 81 -12.11 -19.78 8.85
C LEU A 81 -13.00 -19.86 10.10
N PRO A 82 -14.32 -20.03 9.99
CA PRO A 82 -15.02 -20.59 11.13
C PRO A 82 -14.26 -21.87 11.46
N THR A 83 -13.72 -21.97 12.66
CA THR A 83 -13.50 -23.28 13.26
C THR A 83 -14.85 -23.95 13.13
N ILE A 84 -14.97 -24.88 12.18
CA ILE A 84 -16.07 -25.83 12.19
C ILE A 84 -15.97 -26.41 13.60
N ASP A 85 -16.95 -26.06 14.42
CA ASP A 85 -17.13 -26.65 15.73
C ASP A 85 -17.20 -28.16 15.45
N GLU A 86 -16.17 -28.91 15.83
CA GLU A 86 -16.13 -30.37 15.75
C GLU A 86 -17.09 -30.99 16.79
N ASP A 87 -18.24 -30.36 17.04
CA ASP A 87 -19.35 -30.89 17.81
C ASP A 87 -20.44 -31.36 16.83
N ASP A 88 -20.02 -32.18 15.86
CA ASP A 88 -20.88 -33.10 15.11
C ASP A 88 -20.78 -34.49 15.77
N ASP A 89 -20.94 -34.54 17.09
CA ASP A 89 -21.04 -35.78 17.89
C ASP A 89 -22.51 -36.25 17.99
N ASP A 90 -23.33 -35.93 16.97
CA ASP A 90 -24.72 -36.43 16.81
C ASP A 90 -24.80 -37.56 15.75
N TRP A 91 -23.67 -38.17 15.40
CA TRP A 91 -23.56 -39.33 14.49
C TRP A 91 -23.73 -40.70 15.16
N LEU A 92 -24.27 -40.77 16.38
CA LEU A 92 -24.60 -42.03 17.05
C LEU A 92 -26.05 -42.04 17.58
N GLY A 93 -27.00 -42.12 16.65
CA GLY A 93 -28.38 -42.55 16.87
C GLY A 93 -28.72 -43.81 16.09
#